data_AF-X1UGX0-F1
#
_entry.id   AF-X1UGX0-F1
#
_cell.length_a   1.000
_cell.length_b   1.000
_cell.length_c   1.000
_cell.angle_alpha   90.00
_cell.angle_beta   90.00
_cell.angle_gamma   90.00
#
_symmetry.space_group_name_H-M   'P 1'
#
loop_
_entity.id
_entity.type
_entity.pdbx_description
1 polymer ?
#
loop_
_entity_poly.entity_id
_entity_poly.type
_entity_poly.pdbx_seq_one_letter_code
_entity_poly.pdbx_strand_id
1 'polypeptide(L)'
;FSFVDVIVMCPTSFGRKNKLSSDATQNMEWIKSISIPKKKAEGLSQEELQGKIVIGIFADSLRSEFVEYYEREILKEGKCPKNTKSD
;
A
#
# COMPACT_ATOMS: atom_id res chain seq x y z
N PHE A 1 3.39 -9.29 6.70
CA PHE A 1 3.28 -8.67 5.35
C PHE A 1 2.88 -7.21 5.48
N SER A 2 3.56 -6.33 4.75
CA SER A 2 3.27 -4.89 4.70
C SER A 2 3.22 -4.42 3.25
N PHE A 3 2.22 -3.61 2.91
CA PHE A 3 2.06 -2.99 1.60
C PHE A 3 2.13 -1.48 1.75
N VAL A 4 2.95 -0.84 0.90
CA VAL A 4 3.10 0.61 0.85
C VAL A 4 2.86 1.05 -0.59
N ASP A 5 1.79 1.82 -0.81
CA ASP A 5 1.54 2.49 -2.07
C ASP A 5 2.07 3.92 -2.00
N VAL A 6 2.81 4.33 -3.03
CA VAL A 6 3.45 5.64 -3.09
C VAL A 6 3.06 6.34 -4.38
N ILE A 7 2.41 7.48 -4.25
CA ILE A 7 2.10 8.34 -5.39
C ILE A 7 3.38 9.02 -5.85
N VAL A 8 3.85 8.64 -7.04
CA VAL A 8 5.03 9.21 -7.68
C VAL A 8 4.65 9.73 -9.06
N MET A 9 5.04 10.96 -9.37
CA MET A 9 4.95 11.47 -10.73
C MET A 9 6.24 11.23 -11.52
N CYS A 10 6.10 10.82 -12.78
CA CYS A 10 7.21 10.83 -13.73
C CYS A 10 7.46 12.29 -14.17
N PRO A 11 8.60 12.93 -13.84
CA PRO A 11 8.82 14.35 -14.09
C PRO A 11 8.82 14.69 -15.59
N THR A 12 9.11 13.70 -16.44
CA THR A 12 9.13 13.90 -17.88
C THR A 12 7.75 13.80 -18.51
N SER A 13 6.88 12.88 -18.08
CA SER A 13 5.68 12.52 -18.85
C SER A 13 4.35 12.75 -18.15
N PHE A 14 4.34 12.84 -16.82
CA PHE A 14 3.11 12.91 -16.03
C PHE A 14 2.25 14.11 -16.43
N GLY A 15 2.84 15.31 -16.45
CA GLY A 15 2.12 16.52 -16.81
C GLY A 15 1.50 16.46 -18.21
N ARG A 16 2.31 16.09 -19.21
CA ARG A 16 1.86 15.98 -20.61
C ARG A 16 0.73 14.99 -20.80
N LYS A 17 0.81 13.81 -20.17
CA LYS A 17 -0.19 12.75 -20.32
C LYS A 17 -1.51 13.07 -19.61
N ASN A 18 -1.45 13.84 -18.52
CA ASN A 18 -2.62 14.15 -17.69
C ASN A 18 -3.20 15.55 -17.94
N LYS A 19 -2.74 16.25 -18.99
CA LYS A 19 -3.16 17.64 -19.31
C LYS A 19 -2.93 18.61 -18.14
N LEU A 20 -1.84 18.39 -17.38
CA LEU A 20 -1.36 19.27 -16.32
C LEU A 20 -0.16 20.09 -16.82
N SER A 21 0.50 20.80 -15.90
CA SER A 21 1.68 21.61 -16.21
C SER A 21 2.80 20.76 -16.82
N SER A 22 3.54 21.30 -17.79
CA SER A 22 4.79 20.68 -18.25
C SER A 22 5.92 20.83 -17.24
N ASP A 23 5.77 21.71 -16.26
CA ASP A 23 6.72 21.91 -15.16
C ASP A 23 6.56 20.82 -14.10
N ALA A 24 7.61 20.02 -13.93
CA ALA A 24 7.67 18.96 -12.94
C ALA A 24 7.43 19.47 -11.51
N THR A 25 7.99 20.63 -11.15
CA THR A 25 7.89 21.16 -9.78
C THR A 25 6.44 21.50 -9.44
N GLN A 26 5.72 22.12 -10.37
CA GLN A 26 4.30 22.46 -10.21
C GLN A 26 3.43 21.21 -10.02
N ASN A 27 3.72 20.13 -10.76
CA ASN A 27 3.00 18.87 -10.60
C ASN A 27 3.27 18.21 -9.23
N MET A 28 4.50 18.33 -8.70
CA MET A 28 4.83 17.85 -7.36
C MET A 28 4.07 18.62 -6.28
N GLU A 29 4.04 19.95 -6.39
CA GLU A 29 3.27 20.80 -5.46
C GLU A 29 1.76 20.54 -5.59
N TRP A 30 1.27 20.26 -6.79
CA TRP A 30 -0.12 19.87 -7.00
C TRP A 30 -0.46 18.56 -6.27
N ILE A 31 0.33 17.50 -6.44
CA ILE A 31 0.15 16.23 -5.70
C ILE A 31 0.15 16.48 -4.19
N LYS A 32 1.07 17.29 -3.69
CA LYS A 32 1.13 17.67 -2.28
C LYS A 32 -0.14 18.38 -1.82
N SER A 33 -0.66 19.32 -2.63
CA SER A 33 -1.87 20.10 -2.31
C SER A 33 -3.17 19.30 -2.27
N ILE A 34 -3.23 18.19 -3.04
CA ILE A 34 -4.39 17.28 -3.05
C ILE A 34 -4.22 16.12 -2.06
N SER A 35 -3.04 15.95 -1.46
CA SER A 35 -2.79 14.91 -0.47
C SER A 35 -3.21 15.36 0.93
N ILE A 36 -3.94 14.50 1.65
CA ILE A 36 -4.42 14.78 3.01
C ILE A 36 -4.10 13.63 3.98
N PRO A 37 -3.59 13.91 5.20
CA PRO A 37 -3.37 12.86 6.19
C PRO A 37 -4.68 12.18 6.60
N LYS A 38 -4.66 10.86 6.81
CA LYS A 38 -5.81 10.06 7.24
C LYS A 38 -6.56 10.65 8.43
N LYS A 39 -5.84 11.08 9.47
CA LYS A 39 -6.42 11.72 10.67
C LYS A 39 -7.28 12.96 10.34
N LYS A 40 -6.89 13.73 9.31
CA LYS A 40 -7.68 14.88 8.85
C LYS A 40 -8.86 14.43 8.01
N ALA A 41 -8.68 13.41 7.17
CA ALA A 41 -9.72 12.86 6.31
C ALA A 41 -10.89 12.24 7.10
N GLU A 42 -10.63 11.66 8.28
CA GLU A 42 -11.65 11.05 9.15
C GLU A 42 -12.76 12.01 9.61
N GLY A 43 -12.48 13.33 9.62
CA GLY A 43 -13.45 14.36 10.02
C GLY A 43 -14.18 15.05 8.85
N LEU A 44 -13.96 14.61 7.61
CA LEU A 44 -14.52 15.23 6.40
C LEU A 44 -15.65 14.41 5.80
N SER A 45 -16.61 15.10 5.17
CA SER A 45 -17.66 14.48 4.35
C SER A 45 -17.10 13.88 3.05
N GLN A 46 -17.90 13.05 2.38
CA GLN A 46 -17.48 12.44 1.10
C GLN A 46 -17.27 13.51 0.02
N GLU A 47 -18.10 14.56 0.03
CA GLU A 47 -18.01 15.69 -0.87
C GLU A 47 -16.69 16.46 -0.67
N GLU A 48 -16.26 16.67 0.59
CA GLU A 48 -15.00 17.34 0.91
C GLU A 48 -13.75 16.50 0.59
N LEU A 49 -13.90 15.18 0.60
CA LEU A 49 -12.84 14.24 0.21
C LEU A 49 -12.68 14.11 -1.30
N GLN A 50 -13.65 14.59 -2.09
CA GLN A 50 -13.62 14.42 -3.53
C GLN A 50 -12.40 15.12 -4.14
N GLY A 51 -11.64 14.37 -4.94
CA GLY A 51 -10.40 14.87 -5.58
C GLY A 51 -9.20 14.98 -4.63
N LYS A 52 -9.30 14.50 -3.39
CA LYS A 52 -8.17 14.38 -2.45
C LYS A 52 -7.60 12.96 -2.45
N ILE A 53 -6.30 12.87 -2.20
CA ILE A 53 -5.59 11.62 -1.98
C ILE A 53 -5.37 11.48 -0.49
N VAL A 54 -6.00 10.50 0.15
CA VAL A 54 -5.75 10.20 1.56
C VAL A 54 -4.40 9.50 1.67
N ILE A 55 -3.57 9.92 2.63
CA ILE A 55 -2.25 9.32 2.89
C ILE A 55 -2.12 8.95 4.36
N GLY A 56 -1.42 7.85 4.65
CA GLY A 56 -1.15 7.36 5.99
C GLY A 56 -1.37 5.85 6.13
N ILE A 57 -1.58 5.40 7.36
CA ILE A 57 -1.76 3.99 7.68
C ILE A 57 -3.24 3.62 7.54
N PHE A 58 -3.59 2.87 6.50
CA PHE A 58 -4.96 2.46 6.24
C PHE A 58 -5.38 1.27 7.09
N ALA A 59 -4.51 0.27 7.22
CA ALA A 59 -4.70 -0.91 8.03
C ALA A 59 -3.40 -1.23 8.79
N ASP A 60 -3.55 -1.50 10.08
CA ASP A 60 -2.47 -1.96 10.94
C ASP A 60 -3.06 -2.98 11.92
N SER A 61 -2.72 -4.24 11.74
CA SER A 61 -3.28 -5.35 12.51
C SER A 61 -2.25 -6.45 12.66
N LEU A 62 -2.09 -6.95 13.88
CA LEU A 62 -1.25 -8.09 14.17
C LEU A 62 -1.94 -9.37 13.67
N ARG A 63 -1.25 -10.14 12.83
CA ARG A 63 -1.64 -11.48 12.39
C ARG A 63 -0.38 -12.35 12.31
N SER A 64 -0.51 -13.65 12.56
CA SER A 64 0.62 -14.57 12.39
C SER A 64 1.15 -14.49 10.96
N GLU A 65 2.47 -14.41 10.85
CA GLU A 65 3.17 -14.53 9.57
C GLU A 65 2.95 -15.92 8.98
N PHE A 66 3.07 -16.05 7.67
CA PHE A 66 2.83 -17.32 6.99
C PHE A 66 3.71 -18.44 7.56
N VAL A 67 5.00 -18.18 7.78
CA VAL A 67 5.94 -19.18 8.32
C VAL A 67 5.57 -19.57 9.76
N GLU A 68 5.27 -18.58 10.62
CA GLU A 68 4.86 -18.84 12.00
C GLU A 68 3.60 -19.69 12.06
N TYR A 69 2.59 -19.36 11.25
CA TYR A 69 1.36 -20.15 11.13
C TYR A 69 1.65 -21.55 10.60
N TYR A 70 2.46 -21.67 9.55
CA TYR A 70 2.80 -22.95 8.93
C TYR A 70 3.56 -23.88 9.88
N GLU A 71 4.53 -23.35 10.63
CA GLU A 71 5.25 -24.09 11.65
C GLU A 71 4.33 -24.55 12.77
N ARG A 72 3.45 -23.66 13.25
CA ARG A 72 2.57 -23.95 14.38
C ARG A 72 1.47 -24.94 14.05
N GLU A 73 0.79 -24.77 12.93
CA GLU A 73 -0.43 -25.50 12.60
C GLU A 73 -0.17 -26.66 11.63
N ILE A 74 0.77 -26.52 10.69
CA ILE A 74 0.95 -27.52 9.60
C ILE A 74 2.11 -28.46 9.89
N LEU A 75 3.31 -27.96 10.19
CA LEU A 75 4.49 -28.81 10.38
C LEU A 75 4.41 -29.64 11.68
N LYS A 76 3.83 -29.11 12.75
CA LYS A 76 3.63 -29.88 13.99
C LYS A 76 2.70 -31.07 13.81
N GLU A 77 1.65 -30.90 13.01
CA GLU A 77 0.70 -31.98 12.70
C GLU A 77 1.21 -32.90 11.57
N GLY A 78 2.05 -32.35 10.69
CA GLY A 78 2.67 -33.04 9.57
C GLY A 78 3.62 -34.15 10.01
N LYS A 79 3.20 -35.41 9.88
CA LYS A 79 4.09 -36.56 10.02
C LYS A 79 4.81 -36.80 8.71
N CYS A 80 6.14 -36.66 8.71
CA CYS A 80 6.96 -37.15 7.60
C CYS A 80 6.75 -38.68 7.47
N PRO A 81 6.34 -39.20 6.29
CA PRO A 81 6.26 -40.64 6.09
C PRO A 81 7.67 -41.22 6.21
N LYS A 82 7.91 -42.08 7.21
CA LYS A 82 9.24 -42.64 7.48
C LYS A 82 9.81 -43.52 6.36
N ASN A 83 9.04 -43.77 5.30
CA ASN A 83 9.35 -44.73 4.22
C ASN A 83 9.22 -44.14 2.80
N THR A 84 9.47 -42.85 2.59
CA THR A 84 9.73 -42.37 1.22
C THR A 84 11.15 -42.80 0.85
N LYS A 85 11.27 -43.89 0.10
CA LYS A 85 12.54 -44.22 -0.57
C LYS A 85 12.90 -43.01 -1.44
N SER A 86 14.06 -42.41 -1.19
CA SER A 86 14.70 -41.55 -2.17
C SER A 86 15.22 -42.46 -3.27
N ASP A 87 14.55 -42.47 -4.41
CA ASP A 87 15.09 -43.04 -5.64
C ASP A 87 16.37 -42.27 -6.05
#